data_AF-A0A820P2S5-F1
#
_entry.id   AF-A0A820P2S5-F1
#
_cell.length_a   1.000
_cell.length_b   1.000
_cell.length_c   1.000
_cell.angle_alpha   90.00
_cell.angle_beta   90.00
_cell.angle_gamma   90.00
#
_symmetry.space_group_name_H-M   'P 1'
#
loop_
_entity.id
_entity.type
_entity.pdbx_description
1 polymer ?
#
loop_
_entity_poly.entity_id
_entity_poly.type
_entity_poly.pdbx_seq_one_letter_code
_entity_poly.pdbx_strand_id
1 'polypeptide(L)' 'MFPGFADRMEKEMKAKVSPEQRVKTVAPPERGYSAWIGGSILASLSTFQAMWISKEEYDESGPSIVHRKCL' A
#
# COMPACT_ATOMS: atom_id res chain seq x y z
N MET A 1 13.21 -5.92 12.28
CA MET A 1 11.92 -5.59 12.95
C MET A 1 11.87 -6.30 14.29
N PHE A 2 11.15 -5.76 15.28
CA PHE A 2 11.16 -6.29 16.66
C PHE A 2 10.46 -7.66 16.78
N PRO A 3 11.13 -8.69 17.35
CA PRO A 3 10.50 -9.97 17.65
C PRO A 3 9.26 -9.82 18.55
N GLY A 4 8.20 -10.61 18.28
CA GLY A 4 6.96 -10.60 19.08
C GLY A 4 6.05 -9.38 18.91
N PHE A 5 6.41 -8.41 18.06
CA PHE A 5 5.59 -7.21 17.84
C PHE A 5 4.22 -7.53 17.24
N ALA A 6 4.16 -8.45 16.27
CA ALA A 6 2.92 -8.87 15.63
C ALA A 6 1.95 -9.50 16.64
N ASP A 7 2.44 -10.39 17.50
CA ASP A 7 1.63 -11.07 18.52
C ASP A 7 1.10 -10.08 19.57
N ARG A 8 1.95 -9.14 20.00
CA ARG A 8 1.54 -8.06 20.91
C ARG A 8 0.43 -7.22 20.29
N MET A 9 0.58 -6.82 19.03
CA MET A 9 -0.42 -6.02 18.31
C MET A 9 -1.74 -6.77 18.17
N GLU A 10 -1.71 -8.05 17.82
CA GLU A 10 -2.92 -8.85 17.69
C GLU A 10 -3.66 -8.98 19.03
N LYS A 11 -2.93 -9.24 20.12
CA LYS A 11 -3.48 -9.32 21.48
C LYS A 11 -4.14 -8.01 21.91
N GLU A 12 -3.46 -6.88 21.72
CA GLU A 12 -3.98 -5.57 22.11
C GLU A 12 -5.20 -5.16 21.28
N MET A 13 -5.22 -5.51 20.00
CA MET A 13 -6.38 -5.26 19.13
C MET A 13 -7.58 -6.14 19.50
N LYS A 14 -7.37 -7.43 19.78
CA LYS A 14 -8.43 -8.34 20.25
C LYS A 14 -9.09 -7.87 21.54
N ALA A 15 -8.32 -7.24 22.45
CA ALA A 15 -8.86 -6.69 23.69
C ALA A 15 -9.70 -5.40 23.50
N LYS A 16 -9.58 -4.73 22.35
CA LYS A 16 -10.24 -3.45 22.06
C LYS A 16 -11.46 -3.57 21.15
N VAL A 17 -11.57 -4.64 20.39
CA VAL A 17 -12.68 -4.86 19.44
C VAL A 17 -13.79 -5.72 20.07
N SER A 18 -14.97 -5.71 19.46
CA SER A 18 -16.08 -6.57 19.91
C SER A 18 -15.73 -8.05 19.74
N PRO A 19 -16.17 -8.96 20.62
CA PRO A 19 -15.86 -10.40 20.52
C PRO A 19 -16.28 -11.07 19.20
N GLU A 20 -17.25 -10.50 18.50
CA GLU A 20 -17.74 -10.98 17.20
C GLU A 20 -16.78 -10.61 16.05
N GLN A 21 -15.86 -9.67 16.28
CA GLN A 21 -14.90 -9.22 15.28
C GLN A 21 -13.64 -10.09 15.28
N ARG A 22 -13.26 -10.59 14.11
CA ARG A 22 -12.02 -11.36 13.93
C ARG A 22 -10.85 -10.43 13.65
N VAL A 23 -9.84 -10.47 14.51
CA VAL A 23 -8.57 -9.76 14.32
C VAL A 23 -7.52 -10.76 13.83
N LYS A 24 -6.79 -10.39 12.77
CA LYS A 24 -5.64 -11.11 12.25
C LYS A 24 -4.52 -10.13 11.94
N THR A 25 -3.37 -10.29 12.58
CA THR A 25 -2.17 -9.51 12.24
C THR A 25 -1.36 -10.25 11.18
N VAL A 26 -1.00 -9.54 10.10
CA VAL A 26 -0.23 -10.11 8.98
C VAL A 26 1.15 -9.48 8.96
N ALA A 27 2.18 -10.27 9.27
CA ALA A 27 3.58 -9.82 9.32
C ALA A 27 4.52 -10.79 8.59
N PRO A 28 4.54 -10.79 7.25
CA PRO A 28 5.41 -11.67 6.47
C PRO A 28 6.90 -11.40 6.75
N PRO A 29 7.79 -12.40 6.68
CA PRO A 29 9.23 -12.21 6.88
C PRO A 29 9.84 -11.13 5.99
N GLU A 30 9.51 -11.15 4.69
CA GLU A 30 10.01 -10.23 3.64
C GLU A 30 9.30 -8.87 3.58
N ARG A 31 8.59 -8.47 4.65
CA ARG A 31 7.80 -7.23 4.68
C ARG A 31 8.60 -5.94 4.45
N GLY A 32 9.92 -5.98 4.56
CA GLY A 32 10.80 -4.87 4.16
C GLY A 32 10.67 -4.53 2.67
N TYR A 33 10.31 -5.50 1.83
CA TYR A 33 10.15 -5.32 0.39
C TYR A 33 8.70 -5.26 -0.06
N SER A 34 7.71 -5.47 0.82
CA SER A 34 6.31 -5.56 0.42
C SER A 34 5.81 -4.33 -0.33
N ALA A 35 6.23 -3.12 0.05
CA ALA A 35 5.88 -1.90 -0.68
C ALA A 35 6.47 -1.87 -2.09
N TRP A 36 7.73 -2.28 -2.24
CA TRP A 36 8.41 -2.32 -3.54
C TRP A 36 7.83 -3.40 -4.46
N ILE A 37 7.54 -4.59 -3.92
CA ILE A 37 6.85 -5.67 -4.63
C ILE A 37 5.45 -5.21 -5.07
N GLY A 38 4.71 -4.54 -4.17
CA GLY A 38 3.41 -3.94 -4.51
C GLY A 38 3.50 -2.94 -5.65
N GLY A 39 4.53 -2.07 -5.65
CA GLY A 39 4.80 -1.14 -6.75
C GLY A 39 5.12 -1.86 -8.07
N SER A 40 5.91 -2.93 -8.03
CA SER A 40 6.20 -3.75 -9.22
C SER A 40 4.94 -4.42 -9.78
N ILE A 41 4.06 -4.94 -8.92
CA ILE A 41 2.78 -5.53 -9.33
C ILE A 41 1.89 -4.46 -9.94
N LEU A 42 1.74 -3.31 -9.25
CA LEU A 42 0.91 -2.19 -9.71
C LEU A 42 1.35 -1.69 -11.08
N ALA A 43 2.66 -1.49 -11.29
CA ALA A 43 3.23 -1.06 -12.57
C ALA A 43 2.97 -2.04 -13.72
N SER A 44 2.74 -3.32 -13.40
CA SER A 44 2.47 -4.38 -14.39
C SER A 44 0.98 -4.52 -14.74
N LEU A 45 0.08 -3.80 -14.05
CA LEU A 45 -1.36 -3.88 -14.35
C LEU A 45 -1.70 -3.07 -15.60
N SER A 46 -2.54 -3.63 -16.48
CA SER A 46 -3.07 -2.89 -17.64
C SER A 46 -3.86 -1.66 -17.23
N THR A 47 -4.58 -1.73 -16.10
CA THR A 47 -5.31 -0.59 -15.52
C THR A 47 -4.40 0.54 -15.08
N PHE A 48 -3.13 0.26 -14.77
CA PHE A 48 -2.17 1.29 -14.37
C PHE A 48 -1.73 2.17 -15.55
N GLN A 49 -1.86 1.69 -16.80
CA GLN A 49 -1.51 2.46 -18.00
C GLN A 49 -2.32 3.75 -18.12
N ALA A 50 -3.59 3.75 -17.69
CA ALA A 50 -4.44 4.95 -17.69
C ALA A 50 -3.97 6.03 -16.70
N MET A 51 -3.18 5.65 -15.69
CA MET A 51 -2.64 6.56 -14.69
C MET A 51 -1.24 7.08 -15.03
N TRP A 52 -0.67 6.63 -16.15
CA TRP A 52 0.61 7.16 -16.62
C TRP A 52 0.48 8.63 -16.98
N ILE A 53 1.54 9.38 -16.69
CA ILE A 53 1.71 10.77 -17.12
C ILE A 53 2.75 10.74 -18.23
N SER A 54 2.34 11.07 -19.45
CA SER A 54 3.29 11.19 -20.57
C SER A 54 4.12 12.46 -20.42
N LYS A 55 5.19 12.55 -21.22
CA LYS A 55 6.02 13.75 -21.25
C LYS A 55 5.22 14.96 -21.73
N GLU A 56 4.42 14.78 -22.77
CA GLU A 56 3.59 15.82 -23.37
C GLU A 56 2.56 16.35 -22.37
N GLU A 57 1.89 15.45 -21.66
CA GLU A 57 0.92 15.83 -20.63
C GLU A 57 1.57 16.61 -19.47
N TYR A 58 2.79 16.23 -19.09
CA TYR A 58 3.57 16.95 -18.08
C TYR A 58 4.02 18.32 -18.57
N ASP A 59 4.48 18.44 -19.81
CA ASP A 59 4.91 19.71 -20.40
C ASP A 59 3.74 20.70 -20.54
N GLU A 60 2.51 20.20 -20.78
CA GLU A 60 1.28 21.02 -20.88
C GLU A 60 0.70 21.44 -19.52
N SER A 61 0.55 20.49 -18.59
CA SER A 61 -0.14 20.71 -17.30
C SER A 61 0.81 21.01 -16.13
N GLY A 62 2.11 20.87 -16.35
CA GLY A 62 3.13 20.99 -15.32
C GLY A 62 2.98 19.96 -14.20
N PRO A 63 3.65 20.20 -13.04
CA PRO A 63 3.64 19.29 -11.89
C PRO A 63 2.24 18.99 -11.32
N SER A 64 1.27 19.88 -11.56
CA SER A 64 -0.08 19.77 -11.02
C SER A 64 -0.86 18.54 -11.53
N ILE A 65 -0.45 17.97 -12.67
CA ILE A 65 -1.12 16.82 -13.29
C ILE A 65 -1.12 15.58 -12.40
N VAL A 66 -0.14 15.45 -11.51
CA VAL A 66 -0.07 14.34 -10.53
C VAL A 66 -1.33 14.29 -9.67
N HIS A 67 -1.89 15.45 -9.29
CA HIS A 67 -3.11 15.50 -8.48
C HIS A 67 -4.38 15.12 -9.25
N ARG A 68 -4.32 15.10 -10.59
CA ARG A 68 -5.46 14.69 -11.45
C ARG A 68 -5.42 13.20 -11.79
N LYS A 69 -4.22 12.63 -11.95
CA LYS A 69 -4.03 11.24 -12.42
C LYS A 69 -3.65 10.23 -11.34
N CYS A 70 -3.12 10.67 -10.21
CA CYS A 70 -2.60 9.78 -9.17
C CYS A 70 -3.38 9.85 -7.84
N LEU A 71 -4.55 10.51 -7.81
CA LEU A 71 -5.43 10.63 -6.64
C LEU A 71 -6.81 10.02 -6.92
#